data_AF-A0A1V2ZHC9-F1
#
_entry.id   AF-A0A1V2ZHC9-F1
#
_cell.length_a   1.000
_cell.length_b   1.000
_cell.length_c   1.000
_cell.angle_alpha   90.00
_cell.angle_beta   90.00
_cell.angle_gamma   90.00
#
_symmetry.space_group_name_H-M   'P 1'
#
loop_
_entity.id
_entity.type
_entity.pdbx_description
1 polymer ?
#
loop_
_entity_poly.entity_id
_entity_poly.type
_entity_poly.pdbx_seq_one_letter_code
_entity_poly.pdbx_strand_id
1 'polypeptide(L)' 'MIAHGGVGTALSAIERGRVPILVPRRLAHGEHVDDHQVQIAARLAESGLAVHAEAGELTREVLERAASRRVV' A
#
# COMPACT_ATOMS: atom_id res chain seq x y z
N MET A 1 7.47 -1.29 5.36
CA MET A 1 7.37 -2.21 4.19
C MET A 1 6.73 -1.43 3.06
N ILE A 2 7.24 -1.59 1.84
CA ILE A 2 6.66 -1.03 0.61
C ILE A 2 6.37 -2.22 -0.31
N ALA A 3 5.18 -2.28 -0.91
CA ALA A 3 4.77 -3.41 -1.75
C ALA A 3 3.75 -3.02 -2.82
N HIS A 4 3.67 -3.78 -3.93
CA HIS A 4 2.78 -3.48 -5.05
C HIS A 4 1.29 -3.84 -4.84
N GLY A 5 0.81 -4.00 -3.61
CA GLY A 5 -0.60 -4.34 -3.38
C GLY A 5 -0.95 -5.83 -3.51
N GLY A 6 0.05 -6.72 -3.43
CA GLY A 6 -0.23 -8.15 -3.21
C GLY A 6 -0.92 -8.36 -1.87
N VAL A 7 -2.14 -8.91 -1.87
CA VAL A 7 -3.01 -9.06 -0.68
C VAL A 7 -2.27 -9.74 0.47
N GLY A 8 -1.64 -10.89 0.21
CA GLY A 8 -0.94 -11.65 1.25
C GLY A 8 0.21 -10.87 1.91
N THR A 9 0.95 -10.09 1.13
CA THR A 9 2.04 -9.23 1.63
C THR A 9 1.50 -8.09 2.49
N ALA A 10 0.41 -7.44 2.06
CA ALA A 10 -0.24 -6.37 2.81
C ALA A 10 -0.77 -6.88 4.16
N LEU A 11 -1.52 -8.00 4.14
CA LEU A 11 -2.07 -8.63 5.35
C LEU A 11 -0.95 -9.04 6.32
N SER A 12 0.11 -9.66 5.81
CA SER A 12 1.27 -10.06 6.63
C SER A 12 1.91 -8.87 7.38
N ALA A 13 1.94 -7.68 6.77
CA ALA A 13 2.46 -6.48 7.44
C ALA A 13 1.50 -5.98 8.52
N ILE A 14 0.20 -5.95 8.19
CA ILE A 14 -0.88 -5.51 9.08
C ILE A 14 -0.94 -6.41 10.33
N GLU A 15 -0.88 -7.74 10.16
CA GLU A 15 -0.83 -8.73 11.25
C GLU A 15 0.37 -8.55 12.18
N ARG A 16 1.45 -7.94 11.69
CA ARG A 16 2.65 -7.61 12.49
C ARG A 16 2.57 -6.20 13.11
N GLY A 17 1.40 -5.59 13.11
CA GLY A 17 1.13 -4.24 13.64
C GLY A 17 1.77 -3.13 12.81
N ARG A 18 2.13 -3.37 11.54
CA ARG A 18 2.76 -2.37 10.66
C ARG A 18 1.74 -1.81 9.68
N VAL A 19 1.88 -0.52 9.38
CA VAL A 19 1.15 0.13 8.28
C VAL A 19 2.03 0.07 7.02
N PRO A 20 1.74 -0.80 6.03
CA PRO A 20 2.50 -0.87 4.79
C PRO A 20 2.18 0.31 3.86
N ILE A 21 3.15 0.66 3.02
CA ILE A 21 2.93 1.53 1.85
C ILE A 21 2.64 0.63 0.66
N LEU A 22 1.48 0.83 0.03
CA LEU A 22 1.01 0.07 -1.11
C LEU A 22 1.12 0.93 -2.37
N VAL A 23 1.89 0.43 -3.34
CA VAL A 23 2.20 1.07 -4.62
C VAL A 23 1.68 0.19 -5.75
N PRO A 24 0.36 0.14 -5.96
CA PRO A 24 -0.27 -0.81 -6.87
C PRO A 24 0.21 -0.63 -8.30
N ARG A 25 0.35 -1.75 -9.02
CA ARG A 25 0.60 -1.71 -10.47
C ARG A 25 -0.67 -1.25 -11.20
N ARG A 26 -0.50 -0.56 -12.33
CA ARG A 26 -1.60 -0.01 -13.12
C ARG A 26 -1.85 -0.84 -14.38
N LEU A 27 -3.11 -1.16 -14.63
CA LEU A 27 -3.53 -1.74 -15.93
C LEU A 27 -3.17 -0.80 -17.09
N ALA A 28 -3.34 0.52 -16.89
CA ALA A 28 -3.05 1.55 -17.88
C ALA A 28 -1.57 1.59 -18.33
N HIS A 29 -0.67 1.00 -17.54
CA HIS A 29 0.76 0.87 -17.85
C HIS A 29 1.15 -0.54 -18.33
N GLY A 30 0.19 -1.47 -18.41
CA GLY A 30 0.43 -2.87 -18.78
C GLY A 30 1.17 -3.68 -17.70
N GLU A 31 1.20 -3.22 -16.46
CA GLU A 31 1.97 -3.84 -15.37
C GLU A 31 1.21 -4.98 -14.67
N HIS A 32 -0.12 -4.95 -14.78
CA HIS A 32 -1.03 -5.96 -14.25
C HIS A 32 -2.23 -6.17 -15.18
N VAL A 33 -2.89 -7.32 -15.03
CA VAL A 33 -4.00 -7.73 -15.90
C VAL A 33 -5.31 -6.98 -15.59
N ASP A 34 -5.42 -6.38 -14.41
CA ASP A 34 -6.53 -5.56 -13.95
C ASP A 34 -6.07 -4.56 -12.88
N ASP A 35 -7.00 -3.74 -12.37
CA ASP A 35 -6.75 -2.74 -11.32
C ASP A 35 -7.18 -3.22 -9.91
N HIS A 36 -7.30 -4.53 -9.66
CA HIS A 36 -7.69 -5.01 -8.33
C HIS A 36 -6.69 -4.59 -7.24
N GLN A 37 -5.40 -4.49 -7.55
CA GLN A 37 -4.38 -3.99 -6.63
C GLN A 37 -4.66 -2.55 -6.18
N VAL A 38 -5.14 -1.70 -7.09
CA VAL A 38 -5.50 -0.30 -6.80
C VAL A 38 -6.70 -0.26 -5.86
N GLN A 39 -7.74 -1.05 -6.15
CA GLN A 39 -8.94 -1.13 -5.33
C GLN A 39 -8.62 -1.59 -3.90
N ILE A 40 -7.79 -2.63 -3.75
CA ILE A 40 -7.35 -3.13 -2.44
C ILE A 40 -6.54 -2.06 -1.70
N ALA A 41 -5.58 -1.42 -2.37
CA ALA A 41 -4.74 -0.38 -1.76
C ALA A 41 -5.58 0.80 -1.25
N ALA A 42 -6.55 1.26 -2.05
CA ALA A 42 -7.48 2.32 -1.67
C ALA A 42 -8.31 1.95 -0.44
N ARG A 43 -8.94 0.76 -0.44
CA ARG A 43 -9.78 0.29 0.69
C ARG A 43 -9.01 0.15 1.99
N LEU A 44 -7.79 -0.37 1.94
CA LEU A 44 -6.93 -0.49 3.12
C LEU A 44 -6.45 0.87 3.62
N ALA A 45 -6.18 1.82 2.71
CA ALA A 45 -5.81 3.17 3.08
C ALA A 45 -6.98 3.94 3.72
N GLU A 46 -8.19 3.82 3.17
CA GLU A 46 -9.43 4.37 3.75
C GLU A 46 -9.69 3.84 5.16
N SER A 47 -9.37 2.56 5.40
CA SER A 47 -9.49 1.93 6.72
C SER A 47 -8.35 2.27 7.68
N GLY A 48 -7.38 3.09 7.23
CA GLY A 48 -6.20 3.45 8.02
C GLY A 48 -5.19 2.31 8.23
N LEU A 49 -5.37 1.18 7.55
CA LEU A 49 -4.53 -0.01 7.67
C LEU A 49 -3.29 0.05 6.78
N ALA A 50 -3.31 0.87 5.73
CA ALA A 50 -2.20 1.07 4.83
C ALA A 50 -2.03 2.55 4.45
N VAL A 51 -0.94 2.85 3.76
CA VAL A 51 -0.76 4.09 3.00
C VAL A 51 -0.80 3.73 1.52
N HIS A 52 -1.68 4.35 0.74
CA HIS A 52 -1.68 4.24 -0.71
C HIS A 52 -0.82 5.37 -1.31
N ALA A 53 0.01 5.05 -2.29
CA ALA A 53 0.83 6.01 -3.03
C ALA A 53 1.16 5.47 -4.43
N GLU A 54 1.26 6.35 -5.43
CA GLU A 54 1.88 6.00 -6.71
C GLU A 54 3.41 5.96 -6.60
N ALA A 55 4.07 5.30 -7.56
CA ALA A 55 5.53 5.16 -7.55
C ALA A 55 6.24 6.53 -7.52
N GLY A 56 5.72 7.52 -8.26
CA GLY A 56 6.25 8.88 -8.28
C GLY A 56 5.97 9.71 -7.02
N GLU A 57 5.10 9.23 -6.13
CA GLU A 57 4.71 9.91 -4.90
C GLU A 57 5.51 9.43 -3.67
N LEU A 58 6.44 8.49 -3.85
CA LEU A 58 7.28 7.97 -2.78
C LEU A 58 8.31 9.03 -2.34
N THR A 59 7.91 9.86 -1.39
CA THR A 59 8.77 10.84 -0.73
C THR A 59 9.16 10.38 0.67
N ARG A 60 10.21 11.00 1.22
CA ARG A 60 10.61 10.82 2.63
C ARG A 60 9.44 11.00 3.59
N GLU A 61 8.61 12.01 3.36
CA GLU A 61 7.45 12.31 4.20
C GLU A 61 6.44 11.15 4.20
N VAL A 62 6.18 10.54 3.03
CA VAL A 62 5.30 9.37 2.92
C VAL A 62 5.87 8.18 3.70
N LEU A 63 7.19 7.97 3.63
CA LEU A 63 7.88 6.92 4.40
C LEU A 63 7.75 7.14 5.90
N GLU A 64 8.01 8.37 6.37
CA GLU A 64 7.95 8.75 7.78
C GLU A 64 6.52 8.64 8.33
N ARG A 65 5.52 9.08 7.56
CA ARG A 65 4.10 8.94 7.90
C ARG A 65 3.68 7.48 8.08
N ALA A 66 4.14 6.58 7.23
CA ALA A 66 3.82 5.16 7.38
C ALA A 66 4.58 4.54 8.58
N ALA A 67 5.85 4.92 8.77
CA ALA A 67 6.71 4.40 9.83
C ALA A 67 6.27 4.82 11.24
N SER A 68 5.65 6.00 11.38
CA SER A 68 5.16 6.52 12.66
C SER A 68 3.83 5.90 13.13
N ARG A 69 3.16 5.13 12.26
CA ARG A 69 1.86 4.52 12.55
C ARG A 69 1.99 3.03 12.87
N ARG A 70 1.04 2.53 13.66
CA ARG A 70 0.84 1.10 13.90
C ARG A 70 -0.63 0.75 13.71
N VAL A 71 -0.85 -0.48 13.26
CA VAL A 71 -2.17 -1.11 13.35
C VAL A 71 -2.30 -1.67 14.76
N VAL A 72 -3.45 -1.39 15.41
CA VAL A 72 -3.78 -1.78 16.79
C VAL A 72 -4.88 -2.82 16.77
#